data_AF-H8I7F0-F1
#
_entry.id   AF-H8I7F0-F1
#
_cell.length_a   1.000
_cell.length_b   1.000
_cell.length_c   1.000
_cell.angle_alpha   90.00
_cell.angle_beta   90.00
_cell.angle_gamma   90.00
#
_symmetry.space_group_name_H-M   'P 1'
#
loop_
_entity.id
_entity.type
_entity.pdbx_description
1 polymer ?
#
loop_
_entity_poly.entity_id
_entity_poly.type
_entity_poly.pdbx_seq_one_letter_code
_entity_poly.pdbx_strand_id
1 'polypeptide(L)'
;MADGYWSRASARIKLLRIRRRKRKPRGMEEQLASYADYIFEAPDYKVSIAAIIGLSVLAGIVAFPFGIIQNAAAGLALFALPAILAAVATKPISCIFGENVTYNRSALISLIMLIVVVLATVASNAVALIAHLPYTFLGFILALSLIFALRMMVLLGISVNSLPKVILPASLQTVFSAIALLYYTTSPILYIDLAISSLIFIVASFAFVRYVDYPMVKSFGVSSLDFIQDFIAHLTEGSPAMEEFFEKIGESIDAPVNVLSFRRMDGTTKAIIITPYVHPGPMGEIGGGNLPTIVSEAFSEGLIFVPHGTAYHDFNLVSSEESEKIISAARRALARVQYSPLASKSIRVSVGNTKILGQRFNDSVFLVSTQAPTSTEDIEFAVGFTAMAESRVAGARQSTIIDAHNCTEPFATAIEPGTRDSYNIIRAAANASKELLSMPMGEVRVGVASSPPICTRLEGMGDLGIRVAVVEAMGQRTAYIVIDGNNMVNGLREEIIKKLPVDEAEVMTTDTHVVNTLSGANYVGQHLEHELLVDTISKLVDAAIGDLEPVVAGMESELATDVMVFGSHKIAKLASTANAMVAMAGAFAVAVIVAATSLTVLILVLIQ
;
A
#
# COMPACT_ATOMS: atom_id res chain seq x y z
N MET A 1 12.23 -23.90 -61.35
CA MET A 1 10.80 -23.56 -61.53
C MET A 1 10.11 -24.01 -60.24
N ALA A 2 10.13 -23.19 -59.20
CA ALA A 2 9.16 -22.12 -58.94
C ALA A 2 7.73 -22.69 -58.86
N ASP A 3 7.21 -22.93 -57.65
CA ASP A 3 6.19 -22.06 -57.05
C ASP A 3 5.60 -22.64 -55.73
N GLY A 4 5.37 -21.73 -54.77
CA GLY A 4 4.28 -21.81 -53.79
C GLY A 4 4.51 -22.53 -52.46
N TYR A 5 4.74 -21.78 -51.38
CA TYR A 5 3.74 -21.54 -50.30
C TYR A 5 4.41 -20.99 -49.03
N TRP A 6 4.13 -19.72 -48.73
CA TRP A 6 4.43 -19.07 -47.47
C TRP A 6 3.28 -19.23 -46.46
N SER A 7 3.67 -19.51 -45.22
CA SER A 7 3.09 -19.12 -43.92
C SER A 7 1.59 -19.28 -43.64
N ARG A 8 1.24 -20.34 -42.88
CA ARG A 8 0.19 -20.32 -41.83
C ARG A 8 0.48 -21.37 -40.76
N ALA A 9 1.20 -20.99 -39.70
CA ALA A 9 1.31 -21.81 -38.49
C ALA A 9 1.63 -20.95 -37.26
N SER A 10 0.66 -20.12 -36.83
CA SER A 10 0.72 -19.45 -35.53
C SER A 10 -0.67 -19.07 -35.05
N ALA A 11 -1.50 -20.05 -34.68
CA ALA A 11 -2.63 -19.82 -33.79
C ALA A 11 -3.21 -21.16 -33.31
N ARG A 12 -3.41 -21.26 -31.99
CA ARG A 12 -4.15 -22.29 -31.25
C ARG A 12 -3.42 -23.61 -30.96
N ILE A 13 -2.93 -23.74 -29.72
CA ILE A 13 -3.58 -24.49 -28.63
C ILE A 13 -2.59 -24.48 -27.44
N LYS A 14 -2.80 -23.56 -26.50
CA LYS A 14 -2.27 -23.65 -25.12
C LYS A 14 -3.47 -23.50 -24.19
N LEU A 15 -4.26 -24.57 -24.11
CA LEU A 15 -5.37 -24.67 -23.18
C LEU A 15 -4.96 -25.60 -22.02
N LEU A 16 -4.96 -25.02 -20.83
CA LEU A 16 -5.28 -25.62 -19.54
C LEU A 16 -4.42 -26.79 -19.05
N ARG A 17 -3.37 -26.44 -18.30
CA ARG A 17 -2.97 -27.18 -17.09
C ARG A 17 -2.99 -26.23 -15.89
N ILE A 18 -4.19 -25.90 -15.41
CA ILE A 18 -4.37 -25.28 -14.09
C ILE A 18 -4.13 -26.38 -13.05
N ARG A 19 -2.87 -26.56 -12.65
CA ARG A 19 -2.58 -27.16 -11.35
C ARG A 19 -3.02 -26.12 -10.32
N ARG A 20 -4.03 -26.45 -9.51
CA ARG A 20 -4.31 -25.78 -8.24
C ARG A 20 -3.07 -25.86 -7.35
N ARG A 21 -2.12 -24.92 -7.50
CA ARG A 21 -1.23 -24.56 -6.41
C ARG A 21 -2.14 -23.97 -5.34
N LYS A 22 -2.12 -24.52 -4.12
CA LYS A 22 -2.64 -23.81 -2.95
C LYS A 22 -1.95 -22.44 -2.96
N ARG A 23 -2.68 -21.37 -3.28
CA ARG A 23 -2.17 -20.01 -3.10
C ARG A 23 -1.93 -19.89 -1.60
N LYS A 24 -0.64 -19.86 -1.20
CA LYS A 24 -0.28 -19.40 0.15
C LYS A 24 -0.77 -17.95 0.29
N PRO A 25 -1.15 -17.51 1.50
CA PRO A 25 -1.63 -16.16 1.71
C PRO A 25 -0.57 -15.15 1.23
N ARG A 26 -0.99 -14.19 0.40
CA ARG A 26 -0.19 -13.03 0.00
C ARG A 26 -0.01 -12.12 1.21
N GLY A 27 1.13 -11.44 1.35
CA GLY A 27 1.33 -10.39 2.34
C GLY A 27 0.28 -9.29 2.18
N MET A 28 -0.05 -8.52 3.23
CA MET A 28 -1.08 -7.48 3.12
C MET A 28 -0.73 -6.42 2.08
N GLU A 29 0.54 -6.06 1.94
CA GLU A 29 1.02 -5.12 0.92
C GLU A 29 0.78 -5.65 -0.50
N GLU A 30 1.07 -6.93 -0.76
CA GLU A 30 0.69 -7.59 -2.00
C GLU A 30 -0.83 -7.68 -2.20
N GLN A 31 -1.61 -7.79 -1.12
CA GLN A 31 -3.08 -7.79 -1.20
C GLN A 31 -3.63 -6.39 -1.47
N LEU A 32 -3.16 -5.36 -0.77
CA LEU A 32 -3.51 -3.94 -0.94
C LEU A 32 -3.08 -3.43 -2.31
N ALA A 33 -1.86 -3.74 -2.75
CA ALA A 33 -1.41 -3.46 -4.11
C ALA A 33 -2.27 -4.21 -5.14
N SER A 34 -2.65 -5.47 -4.87
CA SER A 34 -3.59 -6.17 -5.76
C SER A 34 -5.00 -5.57 -5.75
N TYR A 35 -5.41 -4.86 -4.70
CA TYR A 35 -6.65 -4.08 -4.70
C TYR A 35 -6.48 -2.77 -5.49
N ALA A 36 -5.30 -2.15 -5.44
CA ALA A 36 -4.95 -1.00 -6.27
C ALA A 36 -4.98 -1.33 -7.77
N ASP A 37 -4.60 -2.55 -8.17
CA ASP A 37 -4.76 -3.04 -9.56
C ASP A 37 -6.22 -3.01 -10.06
N TYR A 38 -7.20 -3.06 -9.15
CA TYR A 38 -8.63 -3.00 -9.49
C TYR A 38 -9.23 -1.58 -9.40
N ILE A 39 -8.46 -0.57 -9.02
CA ILE A 39 -8.91 0.82 -9.02
C ILE A 39 -8.93 1.31 -10.48
N PHE A 40 -10.11 1.19 -11.09
CA PHE A 40 -10.35 1.67 -12.45
C PHE A 40 -10.19 3.19 -12.53
N GLU A 41 -9.27 3.64 -13.36
CA GLU A 41 -9.23 5.04 -13.79
C GLU A 41 -10.48 5.31 -14.64
N ALA A 42 -11.32 6.26 -14.21
CA ALA A 42 -12.56 6.55 -14.90
C ALA A 42 -12.25 7.19 -16.28
N PRO A 43 -12.87 6.72 -17.38
CA PRO A 43 -12.63 7.28 -18.69
C PRO A 43 -13.08 8.74 -18.75
N ASP A 44 -12.54 9.51 -19.70
CA ASP A 44 -12.99 10.88 -19.96
C ASP A 44 -14.52 10.90 -20.11
N TYR A 45 -15.18 11.82 -19.39
CA TYR A 45 -16.64 11.94 -19.37
C TYR A 45 -17.25 11.99 -20.78
N LYS A 46 -16.54 12.55 -21.78
CA LYS A 46 -16.99 12.60 -23.17
C LYS A 46 -17.22 11.22 -23.77
N VAL A 47 -16.34 10.26 -23.44
CA VAL A 47 -16.46 8.86 -23.90
C VAL A 47 -17.68 8.21 -23.26
N SER A 48 -17.89 8.42 -21.96
CA SER A 48 -19.06 7.91 -21.25
C SER A 48 -20.38 8.49 -21.78
N ILE A 49 -20.41 9.79 -22.08
CA ILE A 49 -21.58 10.47 -22.65
C ILE A 49 -21.89 9.97 -24.07
N ALA A 50 -20.86 9.79 -24.91
CA ALA A 50 -21.04 9.21 -26.24
C ALA A 50 -21.60 7.78 -26.17
N ALA A 51 -21.10 6.96 -25.25
CA ALA A 51 -21.61 5.62 -24.99
C ALA A 51 -23.06 5.64 -24.48
N ILE A 52 -23.42 6.58 -23.59
CA ILE A 52 -24.79 6.78 -23.10
C ILE A 52 -25.74 7.04 -24.28
N ILE A 53 -25.39 7.95 -25.19
CA ILE A 53 -26.23 8.29 -26.35
C ILE A 53 -26.37 7.09 -27.28
N GLY A 54 -25.25 6.46 -27.66
CA GLY A 54 -25.24 5.32 -28.58
C GLY A 54 -26.03 4.12 -28.05
N LEU A 55 -25.80 3.74 -26.78
CA LEU A 55 -26.51 2.65 -26.13
C LEU A 55 -28.01 2.96 -26.01
N SER A 56 -28.38 4.18 -25.68
CA SER A 56 -29.78 4.58 -25.51
C SER A 56 -30.58 4.49 -26.81
N VAL A 57 -29.99 4.87 -27.95
CA VAL A 57 -30.64 4.73 -29.26
C VAL A 57 -30.87 3.26 -29.60
N LEU A 58 -29.83 2.43 -29.47
CA LEU A 58 -29.91 0.99 -29.75
C LEU A 58 -30.91 0.29 -28.82
N ALA A 59 -30.84 0.60 -27.52
CA ALA A 59 -31.76 0.08 -26.52
C ALA A 59 -33.20 0.51 -26.79
N GLY A 60 -33.42 1.78 -27.16
CA GLY A 60 -34.74 2.30 -27.49
C GLY A 60 -35.41 1.52 -28.63
N ILE A 61 -34.68 1.28 -29.72
CA ILE A 61 -35.15 0.52 -30.90
C ILE A 61 -35.67 -0.86 -30.50
N VAL A 62 -35.00 -1.53 -29.56
CA VAL A 62 -35.31 -2.89 -29.10
C VAL A 62 -36.37 -2.91 -27.99
N ALA A 63 -36.37 -1.92 -27.09
CA ALA A 63 -37.13 -1.95 -25.86
C ALA A 63 -38.60 -1.52 -26.02
N PHE A 64 -38.92 -0.67 -27.01
CA PHE A 64 -40.24 -0.03 -27.11
C PHE A 64 -41.04 -0.51 -28.34
N PRO A 65 -42.40 -0.49 -28.31
CA PRO A 65 -43.23 -0.92 -29.43
C PRO A 65 -43.81 0.22 -30.30
N PHE A 66 -43.17 1.40 -30.36
CA PHE A 66 -43.72 2.61 -31.00
C PHE A 66 -43.33 2.80 -32.48
N GLY A 67 -42.48 1.93 -33.03
CA GLY A 67 -41.89 2.05 -34.37
C GLY A 67 -40.45 2.57 -34.33
N ILE A 68 -39.61 2.26 -35.32
CA ILE A 68 -38.13 2.40 -35.22
C ILE A 68 -37.68 3.83 -34.85
N ILE A 69 -38.25 4.86 -35.50
CA ILE A 69 -37.86 6.26 -35.27
C ILE A 69 -38.36 6.73 -33.89
N GLN A 70 -39.61 6.43 -33.57
CA GLN A 70 -40.24 6.77 -32.29
C GLN A 70 -39.56 6.05 -31.12
N ASN A 71 -39.11 4.81 -31.33
CA ASN A 71 -38.35 4.01 -30.38
C ASN A 71 -36.97 4.59 -30.12
N ALA A 72 -36.25 5.02 -31.17
CA ALA A 72 -34.97 5.70 -31.01
C ALA A 72 -35.14 7.03 -30.24
N ALA A 73 -36.20 7.79 -30.54
CA ALA A 73 -36.55 9.00 -29.82
C ALA A 73 -36.90 8.70 -28.34
N ALA A 74 -37.67 7.65 -28.07
CA ALA A 74 -37.97 7.19 -26.72
C ALA A 74 -36.73 6.73 -25.95
N GLY A 75 -35.79 6.05 -26.61
CA GLY A 75 -34.49 5.73 -26.05
C GLY A 75 -33.72 6.99 -25.64
N LEU A 76 -33.64 8.00 -26.50
CA LEU A 76 -33.00 9.27 -26.15
C LEU A 76 -33.70 9.98 -24.99
N ALA A 77 -35.03 9.99 -24.97
CA ALA A 77 -35.82 10.70 -23.95
C ALA A 77 -35.84 9.99 -22.60
N LEU A 78 -36.01 8.66 -22.56
CA LEU A 78 -36.16 7.88 -21.32
C LEU A 78 -34.84 7.32 -20.78
N PHE A 79 -33.81 7.21 -21.62
CA PHE A 79 -32.51 6.69 -21.21
C PHE A 79 -31.39 7.75 -21.27
N ALA A 80 -31.13 8.33 -22.44
CA ALA A 80 -29.95 9.20 -22.62
C ALA A 80 -30.07 10.50 -21.82
N LEU A 81 -31.18 11.23 -21.99
CA LEU A 81 -31.38 12.53 -21.36
C LEU A 81 -31.31 12.44 -19.81
N PRO A 82 -32.05 11.52 -19.14
CA PRO A 82 -31.92 11.34 -17.69
C PRO A 82 -30.51 10.97 -17.23
N ALA A 83 -29.81 10.08 -17.95
CA ALA A 83 -28.45 9.67 -17.60
C ALA A 83 -27.45 10.82 -17.73
N ILE A 84 -27.54 11.63 -18.79
CA ILE A 84 -26.69 12.81 -19.00
C ILE A 84 -26.96 13.87 -17.93
N LEU A 85 -28.23 14.19 -17.68
CA LEU A 85 -28.61 15.16 -16.65
C LEU A 85 -28.11 14.71 -15.27
N ALA A 86 -28.25 13.42 -14.95
CA ALA A 86 -27.74 12.87 -13.70
C ALA A 86 -26.20 12.90 -13.62
N ALA A 87 -25.49 12.64 -14.73
CA ALA A 87 -24.03 12.74 -14.78
C ALA A 87 -23.51 14.17 -14.54
N VAL A 88 -24.23 15.18 -15.05
CA VAL A 88 -23.86 16.59 -14.84
C VAL A 88 -24.24 17.07 -13.44
N ALA A 89 -25.42 16.68 -12.95
CA ALA A 89 -25.97 17.18 -11.69
C ALA A 89 -25.43 16.45 -10.45
N THR A 90 -24.97 15.20 -10.55
CA THR A 90 -24.48 14.47 -9.38
C THR A 90 -23.27 15.13 -8.74
N LYS A 91 -22.28 15.59 -9.51
CA LYS A 91 -21.10 16.26 -8.93
C LYS A 91 -21.48 17.46 -8.02
N PRO A 92 -22.14 18.52 -8.52
CA PRO A 92 -22.42 19.69 -7.69
C PRO A 92 -23.30 19.36 -6.49
N ILE A 93 -24.22 18.39 -6.60
CA ILE A 93 -25.09 17.98 -5.49
C ILE A 93 -24.33 17.17 -4.45
N SER A 94 -23.48 16.23 -4.89
CA SER A 94 -22.64 15.44 -3.99
C SER A 94 -21.64 16.29 -3.21
N CYS A 95 -21.03 17.30 -3.85
CA CYS A 95 -20.09 18.23 -3.21
C CYS A 95 -20.73 19.06 -2.07
N ILE A 96 -22.06 19.18 -2.01
CA ILE A 96 -22.73 19.86 -0.88
C ILE A 96 -22.67 19.00 0.39
N PHE A 97 -22.63 17.67 0.23
CA PHE A 97 -22.88 16.72 1.32
C PHE A 97 -21.70 15.79 1.63
N GLY A 98 -20.68 15.74 0.78
CA GLY A 98 -19.53 14.85 0.90
C GLY A 98 -18.39 15.23 -0.04
N GLU A 99 -17.51 14.28 -0.34
CA GLU A 99 -16.25 14.52 -1.05
C GLU A 99 -16.42 14.69 -2.58
N ASN A 100 -15.37 15.24 -3.20
CA ASN A 100 -15.35 15.68 -4.60
C ASN A 100 -15.44 14.51 -5.62
N VAL A 101 -16.65 14.21 -6.09
CA VAL A 101 -16.83 13.33 -7.26
C VAL A 101 -16.37 14.05 -8.53
N THR A 102 -15.45 13.46 -9.27
CA THR A 102 -15.05 13.99 -10.58
C THR A 102 -16.14 13.79 -11.63
N TYR A 103 -16.19 14.64 -12.67
CA TYR A 103 -17.16 14.47 -13.76
C TYR A 103 -16.97 13.14 -14.50
N ASN A 104 -15.73 12.64 -14.60
CA ASN A 104 -15.43 11.33 -15.20
C ASN A 104 -16.12 10.20 -14.41
N ARG A 105 -15.97 10.18 -13.07
CA ARG A 105 -16.64 9.20 -12.21
C ARG A 105 -18.17 9.33 -12.28
N SER A 106 -18.69 10.56 -12.26
CA SER A 106 -20.13 10.79 -12.34
C SER A 106 -20.78 10.31 -13.65
N ALA A 107 -20.09 10.53 -14.78
CA ALA A 107 -20.52 10.05 -16.09
C ALA A 107 -20.44 8.52 -16.19
N LEU A 108 -19.37 7.91 -15.67
CA LEU A 108 -19.23 6.44 -15.62
C LEU A 108 -20.34 5.80 -14.80
N ILE A 109 -20.66 6.33 -13.62
CA ILE A 109 -21.75 5.83 -12.77
C ILE A 109 -23.08 5.87 -13.53
N SER A 110 -23.36 6.99 -14.20
CA SER A 110 -24.61 7.16 -14.96
C SER A 110 -24.69 6.20 -16.16
N LEU A 111 -23.55 5.91 -16.81
CA LEU A 111 -23.46 4.89 -17.88
C LEU A 111 -23.70 3.47 -17.34
N ILE A 112 -23.11 3.11 -16.21
CA ILE A 112 -23.32 1.79 -15.59
C ILE A 112 -24.79 1.62 -15.19
N MET A 113 -25.38 2.63 -14.54
CA MET A 113 -26.81 2.61 -14.20
C MET A 113 -27.68 2.51 -15.45
N LEU A 114 -27.33 3.21 -16.53
CA LEU A 114 -28.03 3.08 -17.81
C LEU A 114 -27.99 1.64 -18.33
N ILE A 115 -26.84 0.97 -18.33
CA ILE A 115 -26.72 -0.43 -18.77
C ILE A 115 -27.66 -1.32 -17.95
N VAL A 116 -27.70 -1.13 -16.63
CA VAL A 116 -28.60 -1.89 -15.74
C VAL A 116 -30.07 -1.63 -16.09
N VAL A 117 -30.47 -0.37 -16.25
CA VAL A 117 -31.87 -0.02 -16.63
C VAL A 117 -32.25 -0.67 -17.95
N VAL A 118 -31.39 -0.56 -18.96
CA VAL A 118 -31.64 -1.11 -20.29
C VAL A 118 -31.82 -2.63 -20.22
N LEU A 119 -30.90 -3.33 -19.55
CA LEU A 119 -30.96 -4.80 -19.42
C LEU A 119 -32.22 -5.25 -18.69
N ALA A 120 -32.56 -4.61 -17.57
CA ALA A 120 -33.75 -4.93 -16.80
C ALA A 120 -35.05 -4.65 -17.59
N THR A 121 -35.08 -3.54 -18.33
CA THR A 121 -36.24 -3.18 -19.17
C THR A 121 -36.42 -4.17 -20.31
N VAL A 122 -35.35 -4.49 -21.04
CA VAL A 122 -35.39 -5.46 -22.15
C VAL A 122 -35.76 -6.86 -21.64
N ALA A 123 -35.20 -7.30 -20.50
CA ALA A 123 -35.54 -8.58 -19.90
C ALA A 123 -37.02 -8.65 -19.51
N SER A 124 -37.55 -7.60 -18.88
CA SER A 124 -38.97 -7.52 -18.54
C SER A 124 -39.87 -7.58 -19.78
N ASN A 125 -39.49 -6.88 -20.85
CA ASN A 125 -40.27 -6.86 -22.09
C ASN A 125 -40.23 -8.22 -22.80
N ALA A 126 -39.08 -8.91 -22.76
CA ALA A 126 -38.95 -10.27 -23.26
C ALA A 126 -39.85 -11.25 -22.50
N VAL A 127 -39.90 -11.14 -21.15
CA VAL A 127 -40.81 -11.95 -20.33
C VAL A 127 -42.27 -11.66 -20.69
N ALA A 128 -42.66 -10.38 -20.82
CA ALA A 128 -44.02 -10.01 -21.22
C ALA A 128 -44.39 -10.58 -22.61
N LEU A 129 -43.45 -10.52 -23.56
CA LEU A 129 -43.64 -11.08 -24.90
C LEU A 129 -43.83 -12.60 -24.88
N ILE A 130 -42.99 -13.33 -24.14
CA ILE A 130 -43.06 -14.79 -23.99
C ILE A 130 -44.34 -15.21 -23.27
N ALA A 131 -44.76 -14.46 -22.26
CA ALA A 131 -45.97 -14.73 -21.47
C ALA A 131 -47.26 -14.19 -22.13
N HIS A 132 -47.18 -13.61 -23.32
CA HIS A 132 -48.31 -12.98 -24.03
C HIS A 132 -49.05 -11.91 -23.20
N LEU A 133 -48.33 -11.18 -22.35
CA LEU A 133 -48.85 -10.07 -21.57
C LEU A 133 -48.80 -8.76 -22.38
N PRO A 134 -49.74 -7.82 -22.14
CA PRO A 134 -49.67 -6.51 -22.79
C PRO A 134 -48.39 -5.78 -22.36
N TYR A 135 -47.81 -5.02 -23.31
CA TYR A 135 -46.67 -4.17 -23.02
C TYR A 135 -47.05 -3.09 -21.99
N THR A 136 -46.24 -2.94 -20.95
CA THR A 136 -46.38 -1.89 -19.93
C THR A 136 -45.02 -1.30 -19.58
N PHE A 137 -45.01 -0.12 -18.96
CA PHE A 137 -43.79 0.50 -18.43
C PHE A 137 -43.36 -0.09 -17.08
N LEU A 138 -44.01 -1.14 -16.57
CA LEU A 138 -43.73 -1.69 -15.25
C LEU A 138 -42.28 -2.14 -15.10
N GLY A 139 -41.74 -2.84 -16.10
CA GLY A 139 -40.34 -3.27 -16.11
C GLY A 139 -39.35 -2.12 -16.04
N PHE A 140 -39.65 -1.02 -16.73
CA PHE A 140 -38.85 0.20 -16.69
C PHE A 140 -38.91 0.85 -15.29
N ILE A 141 -40.10 0.97 -14.69
CA ILE A 141 -40.28 1.51 -13.33
C ILE A 141 -39.52 0.69 -12.28
N LEU A 142 -39.61 -0.64 -12.32
CA LEU A 142 -38.85 -1.51 -11.40
C LEU A 142 -37.35 -1.35 -11.60
N ALA A 143 -36.89 -1.20 -12.85
CA ALA A 143 -35.49 -0.93 -13.16
C ALA A 143 -35.03 0.43 -12.59
N LEU A 144 -35.88 1.47 -12.64
CA LEU A 144 -35.61 2.78 -12.05
C LEU A 144 -35.46 2.72 -10.52
N SER A 145 -36.24 1.88 -9.83
CA SER A 145 -36.06 1.65 -8.39
C SER A 145 -34.78 0.89 -8.06
N LEU A 146 -34.45 -0.13 -8.86
CA LEU A 146 -33.21 -0.89 -8.70
C LEU A 146 -31.99 0.03 -8.88
N ILE A 147 -31.95 0.85 -9.93
CA ILE A 147 -30.81 1.75 -10.13
C ILE A 147 -30.74 2.87 -9.10
N PHE A 148 -31.86 3.28 -8.51
CA PHE A 148 -31.82 4.21 -7.39
C PHE A 148 -31.07 3.57 -6.20
N ALA A 149 -31.45 2.35 -5.83
CA ALA A 149 -30.77 1.59 -4.78
C ALA A 149 -29.27 1.37 -5.07
N LEU A 150 -28.94 0.92 -6.30
CA LEU A 150 -27.55 0.69 -6.70
C LEU A 150 -26.73 1.98 -6.73
N ARG A 151 -27.29 3.07 -7.28
CA ARG A 151 -26.62 4.38 -7.33
C ARG A 151 -26.41 4.94 -5.93
N MET A 152 -27.35 4.71 -5.01
CA MET A 152 -27.20 5.07 -3.60
C MET A 152 -26.04 4.32 -2.95
N MET A 153 -25.96 3.00 -3.13
CA MET A 153 -24.84 2.19 -2.62
C MET A 153 -23.48 2.64 -3.18
N VAL A 154 -23.42 2.92 -4.49
CA VAL A 154 -22.21 3.41 -5.14
C VAL A 154 -21.79 4.76 -4.56
N LEU A 155 -22.72 5.72 -4.45
CA LEU A 155 -22.42 7.06 -3.94
C LEU A 155 -22.07 7.09 -2.44
N LEU A 156 -22.63 6.17 -1.65
CA LEU A 156 -22.24 5.97 -0.25
C LEU A 156 -20.77 5.54 -0.11
N GLY A 157 -20.27 4.75 -1.06
CA GLY A 157 -18.91 4.23 -1.02
C GLY A 157 -17.84 5.13 -1.62
N ILE A 158 -18.21 6.20 -2.33
CA ILE A 158 -17.25 7.04 -3.07
C ILE A 158 -17.37 8.54 -2.81
N SER A 159 -18.38 9.01 -2.07
CA SER A 159 -18.64 10.45 -1.98
C SER A 159 -19.38 10.88 -0.74
N VAL A 160 -20.55 10.31 -0.45
CA VAL A 160 -21.43 10.81 0.61
C VAL A 160 -21.61 9.72 1.65
N ASN A 161 -20.79 9.70 2.70
CA ASN A 161 -20.95 8.73 3.79
C ASN A 161 -22.08 9.12 4.77
N SER A 162 -23.28 9.38 4.24
CA SER A 162 -24.45 9.65 5.05
C SER A 162 -25.71 9.22 4.32
N LEU A 163 -26.35 8.22 4.89
CA LEU A 163 -27.53 7.57 4.36
C LEU A 163 -28.69 8.55 4.02
N PRO A 164 -29.06 9.54 4.84
CA PRO A 164 -30.07 10.53 4.45
C PRO A 164 -29.59 11.47 3.34
N LYS A 165 -28.32 11.89 3.37
CA LYS A 165 -27.77 12.89 2.45
C LYS A 165 -27.57 12.33 1.04
N VAL A 166 -27.25 11.04 0.91
CA VAL A 166 -27.00 10.39 -0.39
C VAL A 166 -28.27 10.19 -1.24
N ILE A 167 -29.46 10.21 -0.62
CA ILE A 167 -30.74 9.95 -1.29
C ILE A 167 -30.94 10.92 -2.46
N LEU A 168 -30.67 12.21 -2.25
CA LEU A 168 -30.85 13.23 -3.28
C LEU A 168 -29.96 13.00 -4.52
N PRO A 169 -28.62 12.96 -4.42
CA PRO A 169 -27.77 12.72 -5.59
C PRO A 169 -27.98 11.34 -6.23
N ALA A 170 -28.38 10.33 -5.44
CA ALA A 170 -28.69 8.99 -5.96
C ALA A 170 -30.01 8.93 -6.73
N SER A 171 -30.97 9.78 -6.40
CA SER A 171 -32.30 9.80 -7.03
C SER A 171 -32.32 10.41 -8.44
N LEU A 172 -31.29 11.19 -8.81
CA LEU A 172 -31.35 12.09 -9.97
C LEU A 172 -31.74 11.38 -11.28
N GLN A 173 -31.10 10.25 -11.60
CA GLN A 173 -31.40 9.52 -12.84
C GLN A 173 -32.81 8.93 -12.81
N THR A 174 -33.25 8.40 -11.67
CA THR A 174 -34.60 7.87 -11.45
C THR A 174 -35.65 8.99 -11.60
N VAL A 175 -35.44 10.14 -10.97
CA VAL A 175 -36.36 11.29 -11.02
C VAL A 175 -36.43 11.88 -12.42
N PHE A 176 -35.29 12.11 -13.08
CA PHE A 176 -35.28 12.61 -14.46
C PHE A 176 -35.95 11.63 -15.42
N SER A 177 -35.77 10.32 -15.22
CA SER A 177 -36.44 9.29 -16.02
C SER A 177 -37.95 9.27 -15.78
N ALA A 178 -38.39 9.40 -14.52
CA ALA A 178 -39.80 9.48 -14.16
C ALA A 178 -40.48 10.73 -14.74
N ILE A 179 -39.78 11.88 -14.74
CA ILE A 179 -40.25 13.11 -15.37
C ILE A 179 -40.37 12.91 -16.89
N ALA A 180 -39.36 12.34 -17.55
CA ALA A 180 -39.40 12.07 -18.98
C ALA A 180 -40.54 11.10 -19.36
N LEU A 181 -40.86 10.15 -18.47
CA LEU A 181 -41.94 9.18 -18.65
C LEU A 181 -43.33 9.83 -18.73
N LEU A 182 -43.54 11.02 -18.13
CA LEU A 182 -44.83 11.73 -18.18
C LEU A 182 -45.28 12.05 -19.61
N TYR A 183 -44.34 12.15 -20.55
CA TYR A 183 -44.66 12.35 -21.96
C TYR A 183 -45.32 11.12 -22.61
N TYR A 184 -45.00 9.91 -22.12
CA TYR A 184 -45.46 8.65 -22.70
C TYR A 184 -46.65 8.05 -21.95
N THR A 185 -46.80 8.35 -20.65
CA THR A 185 -47.93 7.87 -19.85
C THR A 185 -48.22 8.83 -18.70
N THR A 186 -49.51 9.01 -18.41
CA THR A 186 -50.00 9.82 -17.28
C THR A 186 -50.66 8.97 -16.20
N SER A 187 -50.50 7.64 -16.26
CA SER A 187 -51.14 6.71 -15.34
C SER A 187 -50.60 6.87 -13.91
N PRO A 188 -51.41 7.34 -12.93
CA PRO A 188 -50.93 7.58 -11.57
C PRO A 188 -50.41 6.32 -10.88
N ILE A 189 -50.95 5.15 -11.24
CA ILE A 189 -50.58 3.88 -10.61
C ILE A 189 -49.10 3.55 -10.83
N LEU A 190 -48.54 3.83 -12.02
CA LEU A 190 -47.12 3.57 -12.31
C LEU A 190 -46.17 4.42 -11.46
N TYR A 191 -46.60 5.63 -11.07
CA TYR A 191 -45.82 6.51 -10.20
C TYR A 191 -45.93 6.11 -8.73
N ILE A 192 -47.09 5.60 -8.32
CA ILE A 192 -47.28 4.98 -6.99
C ILE A 192 -46.39 3.73 -6.90
N ASP A 193 -46.41 2.89 -7.93
CA ASP A 193 -45.59 1.69 -8.04
C ASP A 193 -44.11 2.05 -7.92
N LEU A 194 -43.65 3.07 -8.66
CA LEU A 194 -42.27 3.58 -8.58
C LEU A 194 -41.91 4.05 -7.17
N ALA A 195 -42.80 4.77 -6.49
CA ALA A 195 -42.54 5.28 -5.16
C ALA A 195 -42.42 4.13 -4.14
N ILE A 196 -43.33 3.15 -4.20
CA ILE A 196 -43.33 1.98 -3.32
C ILE A 196 -42.11 1.11 -3.57
N SER A 197 -41.83 0.75 -4.83
CA SER A 197 -40.67 -0.07 -5.19
C SER A 197 -39.38 0.64 -4.82
N SER A 198 -39.26 1.95 -5.05
CA SER A 198 -38.07 2.71 -4.66
C SER A 198 -37.87 2.70 -3.15
N LEU A 199 -38.93 2.87 -2.36
CA LEU A 199 -38.85 2.78 -0.90
C LEU A 199 -38.35 1.40 -0.44
N ILE A 200 -38.89 0.32 -1.00
CA ILE A 200 -38.47 -1.05 -0.68
C ILE A 200 -36.99 -1.26 -1.01
N PHE A 201 -36.57 -0.88 -2.23
CA PHE A 201 -35.18 -1.04 -2.67
C PHE A 201 -34.21 -0.17 -1.87
N ILE A 202 -34.60 1.06 -1.50
CA ILE A 202 -33.79 1.92 -0.62
C ILE A 202 -33.62 1.26 0.74
N VAL A 203 -34.71 0.84 1.40
CA VAL A 203 -34.64 0.19 2.73
C VAL A 203 -33.80 -1.10 2.66
N ALA A 204 -33.96 -1.87 1.61
CA ALA A 204 -33.18 -3.08 1.34
C ALA A 204 -31.68 -2.78 1.20
N SER A 205 -31.32 -1.76 0.41
CA SER A 205 -29.93 -1.32 0.27
C SER A 205 -29.35 -0.74 1.56
N PHE A 206 -30.14 0.00 2.35
CA PHE A 206 -29.73 0.46 3.68
C PHE A 206 -29.37 -0.71 4.60
N ALA A 207 -30.23 -1.72 4.67
CA ALA A 207 -29.99 -2.92 5.46
C ALA A 207 -28.75 -3.69 4.95
N PHE A 208 -28.60 -3.78 3.63
CA PHE A 208 -27.42 -4.38 2.99
C PHE A 208 -26.13 -3.69 3.40
N VAL A 209 -26.04 -2.36 3.22
CA VAL A 209 -24.84 -1.59 3.56
C VAL A 209 -24.50 -1.72 5.03
N ARG A 210 -25.48 -1.57 5.93
CA ARG A 210 -25.25 -1.73 7.37
C ARG A 210 -24.77 -3.12 7.76
N TYR A 211 -25.27 -4.16 7.08
CA TYR A 211 -24.85 -5.54 7.34
C TYR A 211 -23.42 -5.81 6.86
N VAL A 212 -23.06 -5.32 5.67
CA VAL A 212 -21.71 -5.49 5.12
C VAL A 212 -20.69 -4.65 5.88
N ASP A 213 -21.08 -3.48 6.38
CA ASP A 213 -20.20 -2.58 7.12
C ASP A 213 -19.98 -3.03 8.59
N TYR A 214 -20.94 -3.78 9.14
CA TYR A 214 -20.95 -4.19 10.55
C TYR A 214 -19.66 -4.87 11.04
N PRO A 215 -19.04 -5.82 10.32
CA PRO A 215 -17.78 -6.44 10.76
C PRO A 215 -16.65 -5.42 10.95
N MET A 216 -16.57 -4.40 10.07
CA MET A 216 -15.53 -3.39 10.13
C MET A 216 -15.73 -2.44 11.31
N VAL A 217 -16.95 -1.92 11.46
CA VAL A 217 -17.33 -1.06 12.59
C VAL A 217 -17.14 -1.78 13.92
N LYS A 218 -17.54 -3.06 14.01
CA LYS A 218 -17.37 -3.85 15.23
C LYS A 218 -15.90 -4.11 15.57
N SER A 219 -15.06 -4.31 14.56
CA SER A 219 -13.67 -4.73 14.76
C SER A 219 -12.73 -3.55 15.01
N PHE A 220 -13.02 -2.39 14.44
CA PHE A 220 -12.12 -1.23 14.40
C PHE A 220 -12.78 0.09 14.81
N GLY A 221 -14.10 0.13 14.99
CA GLY A 221 -14.82 1.38 15.28
C GLY A 221 -14.94 2.33 14.09
N VAL A 222 -14.52 1.92 12.90
CA VAL A 222 -14.52 2.73 11.67
C VAL A 222 -15.33 2.03 10.57
N SER A 223 -16.00 2.81 9.73
CA SER A 223 -16.73 2.30 8.57
C SER A 223 -15.77 1.84 7.47
N SER A 224 -16.10 0.73 6.83
CA SER A 224 -15.43 0.28 5.61
C SER A 224 -15.60 1.24 4.44
N LEU A 225 -16.68 2.00 4.40
CA LEU A 225 -16.92 2.98 3.35
C LEU A 225 -16.01 4.21 3.52
N ASP A 226 -15.77 4.65 4.76
CA ASP A 226 -14.78 5.68 5.08
C ASP A 226 -13.40 5.21 4.64
N PHE A 227 -13.00 4.01 5.07
CA PHE A 227 -11.70 3.44 4.71
C PHE A 227 -11.47 3.37 3.19
N ILE A 228 -12.48 2.93 2.40
CA ILE A 228 -12.37 2.87 0.94
C ILE A 228 -12.25 4.28 0.33
N GLN A 229 -13.01 5.25 0.84
CA GLN A 229 -12.93 6.65 0.37
C GLN A 229 -11.56 7.23 0.65
N ASP A 230 -11.08 7.11 1.89
CA ASP A 230 -9.77 7.58 2.32
C ASP A 230 -8.65 6.93 1.50
N PHE A 231 -8.79 5.64 1.16
CA PHE A 231 -7.81 4.91 0.35
C PHE A 231 -7.77 5.42 -1.09
N ILE A 232 -8.94 5.59 -1.70
CA ILE A 232 -9.05 6.14 -3.05
C ILE A 232 -8.52 7.57 -3.08
N ALA A 233 -8.88 8.40 -2.09
CA ALA A 233 -8.43 9.78 -1.98
C ALA A 233 -6.90 9.85 -1.79
N HIS A 234 -6.29 8.96 -1.00
CA HIS A 234 -4.84 8.89 -0.88
C HIS A 234 -4.18 8.56 -2.23
N LEU A 235 -4.66 7.52 -2.92
CA LEU A 235 -4.06 7.11 -4.20
C LEU A 235 -4.23 8.14 -5.32
N THR A 236 -5.34 8.89 -5.35
CA THR A 236 -5.58 9.86 -6.43
C THR A 236 -5.15 11.28 -6.12
N GLU A 237 -5.17 11.68 -4.84
CA GLU A 237 -4.97 13.07 -4.41
C GLU A 237 -3.86 13.22 -3.35
N GLY A 238 -3.24 12.12 -2.90
CA GLY A 238 -2.24 12.15 -1.81
C GLY A 238 -2.85 12.51 -0.45
N SER A 239 -4.17 12.32 -0.28
CA SER A 239 -4.87 12.69 0.94
C SER A 239 -4.29 12.01 2.19
N PRO A 240 -4.06 12.75 3.30
CA PRO A 240 -3.62 12.18 4.57
C PRO A 240 -4.75 11.48 5.35
N ALA A 241 -6.00 11.49 4.85
CA ALA A 241 -7.15 10.93 5.55
C ALA A 241 -6.98 9.44 5.93
N MET A 242 -6.21 8.69 5.13
CA MET A 242 -5.86 7.31 5.42
C MET A 242 -4.98 7.16 6.68
N GLU A 243 -4.15 8.16 6.98
CA GLU A 243 -3.34 8.17 8.20
C GLU A 243 -4.23 8.29 9.45
N GLU A 244 -5.31 9.09 9.40
CA GLU A 244 -6.29 9.18 10.51
C GLU A 244 -6.95 7.83 10.83
N PHE A 245 -7.20 7.01 9.79
CA PHE A 245 -7.71 5.66 9.98
C PHE A 245 -6.69 4.80 10.73
N PHE A 246 -5.43 4.81 10.28
CA PHE A 246 -4.36 4.02 10.91
C PHE A 246 -4.08 4.48 12.34
N GLU A 247 -4.12 5.78 12.61
CA GLU A 247 -3.99 6.33 13.96
C GLU A 247 -5.08 5.82 14.91
N LYS A 248 -6.33 5.72 14.45
CA LYS A 248 -7.44 5.21 15.28
C LYS A 248 -7.29 3.75 15.65
N ILE A 249 -6.67 2.94 14.79
CA ILE A 249 -6.55 1.49 15.00
C ILE A 249 -5.19 1.06 15.55
N GLY A 250 -4.20 1.96 15.46
CA GLY A 250 -2.82 1.76 15.88
C GLY A 250 -2.64 1.60 17.37
N GLU A 251 -1.41 1.27 17.75
CA GLU A 251 -1.00 1.05 19.13
C GLU A 251 0.22 1.93 19.43
N SER A 252 0.22 2.53 20.61
CA SER A 252 1.34 3.33 21.09
C SER A 252 2.45 2.42 21.63
N ILE A 253 3.68 2.63 21.19
CA ILE A 253 4.87 1.92 21.64
C ILE A 253 6.00 2.90 22.01
N ASP A 254 6.94 2.41 22.82
CA ASP A 254 8.24 3.05 22.99
C ASP A 254 9.27 2.33 22.14
N ALA A 255 9.91 3.05 21.21
CA ALA A 255 10.88 2.48 20.27
C ALA A 255 12.27 3.09 20.47
N PRO A 256 13.34 2.29 20.60
CA PRO A 256 14.69 2.82 20.65
C PRO A 256 15.09 3.43 19.30
N VAL A 257 15.89 4.48 19.38
CA VAL A 257 16.57 5.12 18.25
C VAL A 257 18.04 5.21 18.60
N ASN A 258 18.86 4.47 17.87
CA ASN A 258 20.31 4.44 18.08
C ASN A 258 21.01 5.41 17.12
N VAL A 259 22.00 6.13 17.63
CA VAL A 259 22.77 7.11 16.86
C VAL A 259 24.26 6.82 17.04
N LEU A 260 24.94 6.48 15.94
CA LEU A 260 26.40 6.47 15.85
C LEU A 260 26.84 7.71 15.09
N SER A 261 27.64 8.56 15.72
CA SER A 261 28.09 9.82 15.15
C SER A 261 29.60 9.86 14.97
N PHE A 262 30.03 10.38 13.83
CA PHE A 262 31.43 10.67 13.50
C PHE A 262 31.62 12.18 13.36
N ARG A 263 32.47 12.77 14.19
CA ARG A 263 32.83 14.18 14.11
C ARG A 263 34.26 14.34 13.66
N ARG A 264 34.49 15.33 12.78
CA ARG A 264 35.83 15.76 12.42
C ARG A 264 36.54 16.31 13.65
N MET A 265 37.86 16.39 13.58
CA MET A 265 38.68 16.94 14.66
C MET A 265 38.38 18.43 14.95
N ASP A 266 37.81 19.17 13.99
CA ASP A 266 37.34 20.55 14.16
C ASP A 266 35.98 20.67 14.87
N GLY A 267 35.34 19.54 15.17
CA GLY A 267 34.05 19.46 15.85
C GLY A 267 32.83 19.45 14.95
N THR A 268 32.96 19.62 13.63
CA THR A 268 31.84 19.50 12.69
C THR A 268 31.42 18.04 12.50
N THR A 269 30.14 17.81 12.20
CA THR A 269 29.65 16.45 11.93
C THR A 269 30.13 15.97 10.55
N LYS A 270 30.79 14.81 10.51
CA LYS A 270 31.17 14.16 9.25
C LYS A 270 30.07 13.23 8.75
N ALA A 271 29.57 12.36 9.63
CA ALA A 271 28.52 11.40 9.30
C ALA A 271 27.75 10.96 10.54
N ILE A 272 26.49 10.58 10.35
CA ILE A 272 25.64 10.03 11.41
C ILE A 272 24.91 8.81 10.87
N ILE A 273 24.94 7.70 11.58
CA ILE A 273 24.10 6.53 11.34
C ILE A 273 22.99 6.53 12.40
N ILE A 274 21.75 6.64 11.94
CA ILE A 274 20.55 6.63 12.77
C ILE A 274 19.80 5.34 12.49
N THR A 275 19.68 4.46 13.48
CA THR A 275 18.94 3.20 13.38
C THR A 275 17.66 3.31 14.20
N PRO A 276 16.53 3.68 13.57
CA PRO A 276 15.23 3.62 14.22
C PRO A 276 14.75 2.17 14.30
N TYR A 277 14.23 1.75 15.45
CA TYR A 277 13.61 0.42 15.61
C TYR A 277 12.10 0.51 15.45
N VAL A 278 11.71 1.14 14.35
CA VAL A 278 10.36 1.18 13.79
C VAL A 278 10.47 0.88 12.31
N HIS A 279 9.36 0.52 11.68
CA HIS A 279 9.32 0.18 10.27
C HIS A 279 8.74 1.36 9.48
N PRO A 280 9.26 1.66 8.26
CA PRO A 280 8.59 2.58 7.35
C PRO A 280 7.12 2.20 7.17
N GLY A 281 6.27 3.18 6.87
CA GLY A 281 4.84 2.98 6.67
C GLY A 281 4.49 1.92 5.61
N PRO A 282 3.23 1.45 5.59
CA PRO A 282 2.84 0.21 4.93
C PRO A 282 3.00 0.21 3.41
N MET A 283 2.92 1.35 2.73
CA MET A 283 3.00 1.39 1.26
C MET A 283 3.22 2.80 0.74
N GLY A 284 4.13 2.95 -0.22
CA GLY A 284 4.34 4.24 -0.89
C GLY A 284 4.76 5.32 0.11
N GLU A 285 3.98 6.40 0.18
CA GLU A 285 4.21 7.49 1.13
C GLU A 285 3.30 7.43 2.37
N ILE A 286 2.37 6.48 2.43
CA ILE A 286 1.44 6.31 3.56
C ILE A 286 2.23 5.99 4.82
N GLY A 287 1.88 6.66 5.94
CA GLY A 287 2.36 6.28 7.26
C GLY A 287 3.86 6.50 7.44
N GLY A 288 4.44 7.50 6.79
CA GLY A 288 5.90 7.68 6.80
C GLY A 288 6.65 6.59 6.03
N GLY A 289 6.10 6.10 4.92
CA GLY A 289 6.78 5.13 4.02
C GLY A 289 8.13 5.59 3.49
N ASN A 290 8.42 6.91 3.54
CA ASN A 290 9.72 7.52 3.24
C ASN A 290 10.52 7.91 4.50
N LEU A 291 10.35 7.18 5.61
CA LEU A 291 11.03 7.44 6.89
C LEU A 291 12.54 7.70 6.75
N PRO A 292 13.31 6.93 5.93
CA PRO A 292 14.74 7.18 5.75
C PRO A 292 15.03 8.61 5.26
N THR A 293 14.29 9.10 4.25
CA THR A 293 14.45 10.45 3.71
C THR A 293 14.03 11.50 4.73
N ILE A 294 12.86 11.33 5.35
CA ILE A 294 12.32 12.24 6.36
C ILE A 294 13.33 12.44 7.51
N VAL A 295 13.88 11.33 8.03
CA VAL A 295 14.90 11.37 9.08
C VAL A 295 16.19 11.99 8.57
N SER A 296 16.64 11.65 7.37
CA SER A 296 17.89 12.19 6.80
C SER A 296 17.83 13.72 6.62
N GLU A 297 16.72 14.26 6.13
CA GLU A 297 16.56 15.69 5.85
C GLU A 297 16.44 16.54 7.12
N ALA A 298 16.06 15.91 8.25
CA ALA A 298 15.96 16.58 9.54
C ALA A 298 17.32 16.95 10.16
N PHE A 299 18.44 16.53 9.58
CA PHE A 299 19.80 16.85 10.05
C PHE A 299 20.57 17.60 8.95
N SER A 300 21.10 18.78 9.28
CA SER A 300 21.74 19.69 8.33
C SER A 300 23.25 19.50 8.15
N GLU A 301 23.89 18.69 8.99
CA GLU A 301 25.35 18.49 8.96
C GLU A 301 25.73 17.02 8.80
N GLY A 302 26.75 16.78 7.96
CA GLY A 302 27.29 15.46 7.70
C GLY A 302 26.42 14.61 6.76
N LEU A 303 26.97 13.47 6.33
CA LEU A 303 26.21 12.48 5.58
C LEU A 303 25.43 11.58 6.55
N ILE A 304 24.11 11.56 6.42
CA ILE A 304 23.23 10.76 7.29
C ILE A 304 23.06 9.37 6.69
N PHE A 305 22.87 8.35 7.51
CA PHE A 305 22.53 6.99 7.09
C PHE A 305 21.36 6.53 7.94
N VAL A 306 20.36 5.91 7.31
CA VAL A 306 19.17 5.42 8.02
C VAL A 306 18.93 3.96 7.64
N PRO A 307 19.82 3.03 8.03
CA PRO A 307 19.65 1.61 7.73
C PRO A 307 18.44 1.03 8.49
N HIS A 308 17.87 -0.04 7.96
CA HIS A 308 16.76 -0.75 8.59
C HIS A 308 17.16 -1.32 9.98
N GLY A 309 16.46 -0.90 11.03
CA GLY A 309 16.57 -1.52 12.34
C GLY A 309 15.83 -2.85 12.38
N THR A 310 16.08 -3.69 13.37
CA THR A 310 15.28 -4.92 13.55
C THR A 310 13.85 -4.54 13.97
N ALA A 311 12.95 -4.43 13.00
CA ALA A 311 11.54 -4.13 13.19
C ALA A 311 10.78 -4.74 12.00
N TYR A 312 9.57 -5.23 12.23
CA TYR A 312 8.73 -5.80 11.17
C TYR A 312 7.44 -5.00 11.02
N HIS A 313 6.57 -5.37 10.09
CA HIS A 313 5.36 -4.62 9.74
C HIS A 313 4.40 -4.22 10.90
N ASP A 314 4.37 -4.92 12.04
CA ASP A 314 3.55 -4.42 13.17
C ASP A 314 4.09 -3.10 13.76
N PHE A 315 5.34 -2.75 13.45
CA PHE A 315 5.99 -1.48 13.81
C PHE A 315 5.90 -0.43 12.68
N ASN A 316 5.07 -0.65 11.65
CA ASN A 316 4.80 0.37 10.64
C ASN A 316 4.24 1.62 11.31
N LEU A 317 4.85 2.78 11.06
CA LEU A 317 4.30 4.06 11.48
C LEU A 317 2.91 4.26 10.84
N VAL A 318 1.98 4.83 11.62
CA VAL A 318 0.61 5.07 11.16
C VAL A 318 0.46 6.35 10.35
N SER A 319 1.33 7.33 10.61
CA SER A 319 1.34 8.64 9.96
C SER A 319 2.75 9.15 9.77
N SER A 320 2.91 10.06 8.80
CA SER A 320 4.19 10.73 8.55
C SER A 320 4.64 11.58 9.76
N GLU A 321 3.69 12.16 10.51
CA GLU A 321 3.94 12.97 11.71
C GLU A 321 4.62 12.19 12.83
N GLU A 322 4.38 10.89 12.95
CA GLU A 322 5.05 10.03 13.94
C GLU A 322 6.58 9.98 13.75
N SER A 323 7.07 10.28 12.55
CA SER A 323 8.50 10.40 12.26
C SER A 323 9.17 11.51 13.08
N GLU A 324 8.44 12.55 13.50
CA GLU A 324 9.00 13.63 14.33
C GLU A 324 9.40 13.15 15.73
N LYS A 325 8.72 12.14 16.26
CA LYS A 325 9.10 11.51 17.55
C LYS A 325 10.42 10.76 17.41
N ILE A 326 10.64 10.10 16.27
CA ILE A 326 11.90 9.43 15.92
C ILE A 326 13.02 10.46 15.76
N ILE A 327 12.80 11.54 14.99
CA ILE A 327 13.76 12.63 14.80
C ILE A 327 14.13 13.27 16.15
N SER A 328 13.13 13.54 16.99
CA SER A 328 13.33 14.12 18.31
C SER A 328 14.17 13.23 19.21
N ALA A 329 13.92 11.91 19.21
CA ALA A 329 14.74 10.95 19.95
C ALA A 329 16.18 10.90 19.42
N ALA A 330 16.36 10.85 18.09
CA ALA A 330 17.68 10.88 17.46
C ALA A 330 18.47 12.15 17.83
N ARG A 331 17.84 13.33 17.84
CA ARG A 331 18.48 14.58 18.28
C ARG A 331 18.91 14.54 19.75
N ARG A 332 18.07 14.00 20.64
CA ARG A 332 18.41 13.83 22.06
C ARG A 332 19.55 12.83 22.26
N ALA A 333 19.57 11.72 21.52
CA ALA A 333 20.67 10.76 21.53
C ALA A 333 21.96 11.43 21.06
N LEU A 334 21.93 12.11 19.90
CA LEU A 334 23.09 12.80 19.32
C LEU A 334 23.73 13.81 20.28
N ALA A 335 22.91 14.58 21.00
CA ALA A 335 23.37 15.58 21.96
C ALA A 335 24.11 14.98 23.17
N ARG A 336 23.92 13.69 23.47
CA ARG A 336 24.53 12.99 24.61
C ARG A 336 25.66 12.03 24.22
N VAL A 337 26.00 11.96 22.92
CA VAL A 337 27.07 11.09 22.43
C VAL A 337 28.40 11.42 23.12
N GLN A 338 29.04 10.40 23.67
CA GLN A 338 30.41 10.48 24.20
C GLN A 338 31.39 10.06 23.12
N TYR A 339 32.22 11.01 22.68
CA TYR A 339 33.14 10.82 21.55
C TYR A 339 34.51 10.35 22.01
N SER A 340 35.12 9.47 21.21
CA SER A 340 36.49 8.97 21.38
C SER A 340 37.16 8.85 20.01
N PRO A 341 38.48 9.10 19.90
CA PRO A 341 39.22 8.83 18.67
C PRO A 341 39.49 7.33 18.46
N LEU A 342 39.01 6.44 19.33
CA LEU A 342 39.38 5.02 19.34
C LEU A 342 38.28 4.10 18.81
N ALA A 343 38.66 3.21 17.90
CA ALA A 343 37.82 2.11 17.41
C ALA A 343 38.63 0.80 17.29
N SER A 344 37.92 -0.33 17.33
CA SER A 344 38.52 -1.64 17.03
C SER A 344 38.57 -1.90 15.52
N LYS A 345 39.33 -2.93 15.13
CA LYS A 345 39.05 -3.65 13.88
C LYS A 345 37.61 -4.18 13.88
N SER A 346 37.02 -4.31 12.70
CA SER A 346 35.78 -5.06 12.54
C SER A 346 36.08 -6.57 12.54
N ILE A 347 35.08 -7.34 12.97
CA ILE A 347 35.12 -8.81 12.97
C ILE A 347 33.85 -9.35 12.34
N ARG A 348 33.93 -10.57 11.81
CA ARG A 348 32.77 -11.31 11.32
C ARG A 348 32.56 -12.59 12.12
N VAL A 349 31.44 -12.66 12.83
CA VAL A 349 31.04 -13.85 13.59
C VAL A 349 29.92 -14.56 12.86
N SER A 350 30.02 -15.87 12.73
CA SER A 350 28.98 -16.70 12.10
C SER A 350 28.45 -17.75 13.07
N VAL A 351 27.13 -17.85 13.19
CA VAL A 351 26.44 -18.89 13.97
C VAL A 351 25.27 -19.41 13.12
N GLY A 352 25.35 -20.67 12.68
CA GLY A 352 24.36 -21.19 11.74
C GLY A 352 24.36 -20.40 10.43
N ASN A 353 23.19 -19.91 10.01
CA ASN A 353 23.04 -19.07 8.82
C ASN A 353 23.38 -17.59 9.06
N THR A 354 23.33 -17.16 10.33
CA THR A 354 23.55 -15.75 10.66
C THR A 354 25.02 -15.39 10.59
N LYS A 355 25.30 -14.25 9.96
CA LYS A 355 26.59 -13.57 9.97
C LYS A 355 26.41 -12.19 10.57
N ILE A 356 27.25 -11.82 11.52
CA ILE A 356 27.31 -10.48 12.08
C ILE A 356 28.65 -9.86 11.77
N LEU A 357 28.64 -8.74 11.02
CA LEU A 357 29.77 -7.83 10.97
C LEU A 357 29.66 -6.89 12.17
N GLY A 358 30.67 -6.88 13.03
CA GLY A 358 30.69 -6.06 14.23
C GLY A 358 31.92 -5.19 14.31
N GLN A 359 31.77 -3.97 14.84
CA GLN A 359 32.87 -3.07 15.15
C GLN A 359 32.60 -2.30 16.44
N ARG A 360 33.65 -2.02 17.21
CA ARG A 360 33.54 -1.26 18.46
C ARG A 360 34.02 0.18 18.26
N PHE A 361 33.24 1.12 18.76
CA PHE A 361 33.59 2.54 18.87
C PHE A 361 33.53 2.91 20.35
N ASN A 362 34.68 3.29 20.93
CA ASN A 362 34.82 3.55 22.35
C ASN A 362 34.38 2.36 23.25
N ASP A 363 33.24 2.47 23.92
CA ASP A 363 32.65 1.50 24.85
C ASP A 363 31.37 0.87 24.27
N SER A 364 31.12 1.09 22.99
CA SER A 364 29.87 0.76 22.33
C SER A 364 30.10 -0.15 21.12
N VAL A 365 29.16 -1.04 20.82
CA VAL A 365 29.27 -2.03 19.74
C VAL A 365 28.24 -1.79 18.64
N PHE A 366 28.73 -1.70 17.41
CA PHE A 366 27.94 -1.54 16.19
C PHE A 366 27.90 -2.88 15.44
N LEU A 367 26.71 -3.45 15.28
CA LEU A 367 26.52 -4.78 14.69
C LEU A 367 25.59 -4.68 13.48
N VAL A 368 25.92 -5.41 12.41
CA VAL A 368 25.08 -5.58 11.22
C VAL A 368 24.87 -7.08 11.01
N SER A 369 23.61 -7.52 11.04
CA SER A 369 23.20 -8.91 10.89
C SER A 369 22.71 -9.18 9.47
N THR A 370 23.16 -10.28 8.87
CA THR A 370 22.66 -10.77 7.59
C THR A 370 22.51 -12.29 7.62
N GLN A 371 21.49 -12.79 6.90
CA GLN A 371 21.33 -14.22 6.59
C GLN A 371 21.88 -14.58 5.20
N ALA A 372 22.26 -13.59 4.39
CA ALA A 372 22.72 -13.79 3.02
C ALA A 372 23.84 -14.85 2.96
N PRO A 373 23.80 -15.80 2.00
CA PRO A 373 22.89 -15.88 0.86
C PRO A 373 21.54 -16.56 1.15
N THR A 374 21.23 -16.85 2.41
CA THR A 374 19.91 -17.38 2.80
C THR A 374 18.90 -16.24 2.77
N SER A 375 17.81 -16.45 2.05
CA SER A 375 16.71 -15.49 1.97
C SER A 375 16.11 -15.22 3.35
N THR A 376 15.89 -13.94 3.67
CA THR A 376 15.19 -13.49 4.86
C THR A 376 14.35 -12.26 4.53
N GLU A 377 13.21 -12.14 5.19
CA GLU A 377 12.54 -10.85 5.36
C GLU A 377 13.02 -10.25 6.71
N ASP A 378 12.19 -9.46 7.37
CA ASP A 378 12.58 -8.72 8.59
C ASP A 378 13.06 -9.59 9.75
N ILE A 379 14.00 -9.07 10.52
CA ILE A 379 14.28 -9.54 11.88
C ILE A 379 13.31 -8.87 12.85
N GLU A 380 12.49 -9.66 13.54
CA GLU A 380 11.54 -9.11 14.52
C GLU A 380 12.22 -8.30 15.64
N PHE A 381 11.53 -7.24 16.06
CA PHE A 381 12.00 -6.31 17.10
C PHE A 381 12.49 -7.02 18.37
N ALA A 382 11.73 -7.99 18.87
CA ALA A 382 12.10 -8.70 20.10
C ALA A 382 13.42 -9.48 19.96
N VAL A 383 13.74 -9.99 18.77
CA VAL A 383 14.99 -10.72 18.50
C VAL A 383 16.17 -9.77 18.55
N GLY A 384 16.10 -8.66 17.81
CA GLY A 384 17.18 -7.67 17.79
C GLY A 384 17.34 -6.93 19.12
N PHE A 385 16.22 -6.60 19.80
CA PHE A 385 16.27 -6.02 21.14
C PHE A 385 16.96 -6.94 22.15
N THR A 386 16.67 -8.25 22.09
CA THR A 386 17.35 -9.26 22.92
C THR A 386 18.84 -9.37 22.56
N ALA A 387 19.19 -9.32 21.27
CA ALA A 387 20.59 -9.32 20.84
C ALA A 387 21.36 -8.10 21.36
N MET A 388 20.76 -6.90 21.32
CA MET A 388 21.34 -5.70 21.93
C MET A 388 21.48 -5.81 23.45
N ALA A 389 20.53 -6.46 24.12
CA ALA A 389 20.61 -6.71 25.55
C ALA A 389 21.79 -7.63 25.89
N GLU A 390 22.03 -8.70 25.13
CA GLU A 390 23.19 -9.57 25.30
C GLU A 390 24.52 -8.82 25.12
N SER A 391 24.60 -7.89 24.16
CA SER A 391 25.76 -7.02 23.99
C SER A 391 26.02 -6.14 25.22
N ARG A 392 24.96 -5.60 25.83
CA ARG A 392 25.04 -4.81 27.07
C ARG A 392 25.46 -5.68 28.26
N VAL A 393 24.93 -6.90 28.36
CA VAL A 393 25.36 -7.90 29.36
C VAL A 393 26.84 -8.26 29.18
N ALA A 394 27.35 -8.29 27.96
CA ALA A 394 28.77 -8.49 27.68
C ALA A 394 29.65 -7.30 28.11
N GLY A 395 29.07 -6.14 28.40
CA GLY A 395 29.76 -4.95 28.92
C GLY A 395 29.76 -3.74 27.99
N ALA A 396 29.05 -3.77 26.86
CA ALA A 396 28.91 -2.60 26.00
C ALA A 396 28.01 -1.55 26.66
N ARG A 397 28.42 -0.28 26.66
CA ARG A 397 27.58 0.82 27.14
C ARG A 397 26.34 0.97 26.24
N GLN A 398 26.56 0.99 24.93
CA GLN A 398 25.51 0.99 23.93
C GLN A 398 25.73 -0.12 22.91
N SER A 399 24.63 -0.64 22.37
CA SER A 399 24.63 -1.63 21.30
C SER A 399 23.58 -1.25 20.28
N THR A 400 23.91 -1.41 19.01
CA THR A 400 22.93 -1.42 17.92
C THR A 400 23.09 -2.70 17.13
N ILE A 401 21.99 -3.25 16.64
CA ILE A 401 21.98 -4.34 15.67
C ILE A 401 21.09 -3.93 14.49
N ILE A 402 21.70 -3.82 13.33
CA ILE A 402 21.05 -3.49 12.08
C ILE A 402 20.66 -4.79 11.40
N ASP A 403 19.46 -4.85 10.88
CA ASP A 403 19.10 -5.86 9.90
C ASP A 403 19.60 -5.37 8.53
N ALA A 404 20.51 -6.13 7.92
CA ALA A 404 21.04 -5.74 6.64
C ALA A 404 19.97 -5.77 5.54
N HIS A 405 18.94 -6.61 5.69
CA HIS A 405 17.81 -6.69 4.76
C HIS A 405 18.24 -6.74 3.29
N ASN A 406 19.22 -7.61 3.02
CA ASN A 406 20.04 -7.58 1.79
C ASN A 406 20.01 -8.89 1.01
N CYS A 407 19.01 -9.75 1.24
CA CYS A 407 18.88 -11.01 0.55
C CYS A 407 17.46 -11.58 0.71
N THR A 408 16.67 -11.51 -0.35
CA THR A 408 15.35 -12.14 -0.39
C THR A 408 15.05 -12.84 -1.71
N GLU A 409 14.14 -13.80 -1.62
CA GLU A 409 13.39 -14.44 -2.67
C GLU A 409 11.91 -14.29 -2.35
N PRO A 410 11.01 -14.35 -3.36
CA PRO A 410 9.58 -14.28 -3.10
C PRO A 410 9.15 -15.28 -2.03
N PHE A 411 8.33 -14.81 -1.08
CA PHE A 411 7.81 -15.60 0.05
C PHE A 411 8.82 -15.93 1.16
N ALA A 412 9.92 -15.18 1.29
CA ALA A 412 10.69 -15.25 2.53
C ALA A 412 9.83 -14.83 3.73
N THR A 413 10.29 -15.22 4.91
CA THR A 413 9.56 -15.03 6.16
C THR A 413 10.43 -14.24 7.12
N ALA A 414 9.79 -13.44 7.96
CA ALA A 414 10.45 -12.78 9.07
C ALA A 414 11.07 -13.81 10.04
N ILE A 415 12.11 -13.38 10.76
CA ILE A 415 12.76 -14.17 11.81
C ILE A 415 12.05 -13.91 13.12
N GLU A 416 11.13 -14.81 13.44
CA GLU A 416 10.30 -14.72 14.66
C GLU A 416 11.06 -15.21 15.92
N PRO A 417 10.73 -14.71 17.11
CA PRO A 417 11.23 -15.21 18.39
C PRO A 417 11.00 -16.72 18.58
N GLY A 418 12.02 -17.40 19.08
CA GLY A 418 11.97 -18.85 19.35
C GLY A 418 12.33 -19.71 18.15
N THR A 419 12.55 -19.12 16.97
CA THR A 419 13.10 -19.83 15.82
C THR A 419 14.60 -20.15 16.02
N ARG A 420 15.11 -21.12 15.26
CA ARG A 420 16.55 -21.43 15.29
C ARG A 420 17.38 -20.21 14.88
N ASP A 421 16.92 -19.47 13.88
CA ASP A 421 17.63 -18.30 13.38
C ASP A 421 17.58 -17.12 14.36
N SER A 422 16.50 -16.95 15.13
CA SER A 422 16.49 -15.96 16.22
C SER A 422 17.56 -16.27 17.27
N TYR A 423 17.74 -17.53 17.66
CA TYR A 423 18.80 -17.93 18.59
C TYR A 423 20.19 -17.79 17.99
N ASN A 424 20.34 -18.02 16.69
CA ASN A 424 21.60 -17.81 15.98
C ASN A 424 22.03 -16.33 16.05
N ILE A 425 21.11 -15.39 15.79
CA ILE A 425 21.34 -13.94 15.89
C ILE A 425 21.77 -13.55 17.30
N ILE A 426 20.99 -13.94 18.31
CA ILE A 426 21.27 -13.58 19.70
C ILE A 426 22.66 -14.09 20.13
N ARG A 427 23.02 -15.33 19.77
CA ARG A 427 24.34 -15.91 20.08
C ARG A 427 25.46 -15.24 19.30
N ALA A 428 25.26 -14.97 18.01
CA ALA A 428 26.25 -14.28 17.19
C ALA A 428 26.54 -12.89 17.74
N ALA A 429 25.51 -12.14 18.16
CA ALA A 429 25.66 -10.82 18.74
C ALA A 429 26.43 -10.88 20.07
N ALA A 430 26.03 -11.78 20.97
CA ALA A 430 26.72 -12.00 22.24
C ALA A 430 28.21 -12.36 22.05
N ASN A 431 28.51 -13.25 21.11
CA ASN A 431 29.88 -13.67 20.79
C ASN A 431 30.69 -12.50 20.19
N ALA A 432 30.13 -11.79 19.22
CA ALA A 432 30.77 -10.63 18.60
C ALA A 432 31.07 -9.53 19.62
N SER A 433 30.12 -9.21 20.50
CA SER A 433 30.33 -8.19 21.54
C SER A 433 31.42 -8.56 22.53
N LYS A 434 31.46 -9.81 23.01
CA LYS A 434 32.53 -10.27 23.93
C LYS A 434 33.91 -10.15 23.29
N GLU A 435 34.02 -10.57 22.03
CA GLU A 435 35.28 -10.47 21.28
C GLU A 435 35.69 -9.01 21.09
N LEU A 436 34.80 -8.17 20.53
CA LEU A 436 35.04 -6.74 20.30
C LEU A 436 35.41 -5.97 21.58
N LEU A 437 34.78 -6.27 22.71
CA LEU A 437 35.06 -5.61 23.99
C LEU A 437 36.43 -6.00 24.58
N SER A 438 36.97 -7.16 24.18
CA SER A 438 38.30 -7.63 24.58
C SER A 438 39.42 -7.18 23.64
N MET A 439 39.08 -6.69 22.44
CA MET A 439 40.05 -6.30 21.43
C MET A 439 40.74 -4.97 21.75
N PRO A 440 42.01 -4.80 21.33
CA PRO A 440 42.66 -3.50 21.32
C PRO A 440 41.94 -2.53 20.38
N MET A 441 42.06 -1.24 20.67
CA MET A 441 41.55 -0.15 19.84
C MET A 441 42.69 0.74 19.37
N GLY A 442 42.50 1.39 18.22
CA GLY A 442 43.43 2.38 17.67
C GLY A 442 42.68 3.59 17.13
N GLU A 443 43.43 4.59 16.65
CA GLU A 443 42.85 5.79 16.04
C GLU A 443 41.93 5.44 14.87
N VAL A 444 40.76 6.08 14.83
CA VAL A 444 39.76 5.86 13.79
C VAL A 444 39.81 6.97 12.74
N ARG A 445 39.74 6.55 11.47
CA ARG A 445 39.51 7.45 10.34
C ARG A 445 38.23 7.04 9.63
N VAL A 446 37.50 8.02 9.12
CA VAL A 446 36.29 7.78 8.34
C VAL A 446 36.30 8.64 7.09
N GLY A 447 35.85 8.04 5.99
CA GLY A 447 35.57 8.72 4.74
C GLY A 447 34.19 8.31 4.24
N VAL A 448 33.49 9.24 3.59
CA VAL A 448 32.11 9.03 3.16
C VAL A 448 31.90 9.46 1.71
N ALA A 449 30.94 8.83 1.06
CA ALA A 449 30.49 9.20 -0.28
C ALA A 449 29.01 8.87 -0.45
N SER A 450 28.34 9.57 -1.36
CA SER A 450 26.97 9.28 -1.72
C SER A 450 26.71 9.48 -3.21
N SER A 451 25.67 8.84 -3.71
CA SER A 451 25.11 9.06 -5.03
C SER A 451 23.61 9.27 -4.91
N PRO A 452 23.03 10.23 -5.66
CA PRO A 452 21.57 10.28 -5.82
C PRO A 452 21.06 8.98 -6.47
N PRO A 453 19.73 8.77 -6.54
CA PRO A 453 19.18 7.57 -7.13
C PRO A 453 19.66 7.38 -8.58
N ILE A 454 20.16 6.19 -8.89
CA ILE A 454 20.66 5.83 -10.23
C ILE A 454 19.60 5.18 -11.11
N CYS A 455 18.42 4.94 -10.55
CA CYS A 455 17.23 4.47 -11.24
C CYS A 455 15.97 5.05 -10.58
N THR A 456 14.81 4.81 -11.19
CA THR A 456 13.53 5.31 -10.67
C THR A 456 13.04 4.49 -9.46
N ARG A 457 12.08 5.04 -8.69
CA ARG A 457 11.39 4.28 -7.63
C ARG A 457 10.77 2.98 -8.15
N LEU A 458 10.28 2.97 -9.40
CA LEU A 458 9.73 1.78 -10.06
C LEU A 458 10.80 0.72 -10.36
N GLU A 459 12.05 1.13 -10.51
CA GLU A 459 13.19 0.23 -10.75
C GLU A 459 13.87 -0.23 -9.45
N GLY A 460 13.37 0.22 -8.29
CA GLY A 460 13.74 -0.32 -6.97
C GLY A 460 14.66 0.55 -6.12
N MET A 461 14.78 1.85 -6.40
CA MET A 461 15.60 2.77 -5.58
C MET A 461 14.80 3.98 -5.08
N GLY A 462 14.89 4.23 -3.77
CA GLY A 462 14.32 5.39 -3.08
C GLY A 462 15.14 6.65 -3.26
N ASP A 463 14.74 7.74 -2.61
CA ASP A 463 15.22 9.10 -2.88
C ASP A 463 16.64 9.38 -2.37
N LEU A 464 17.12 8.65 -1.35
CA LEU A 464 18.47 8.83 -0.81
C LEU A 464 19.57 8.17 -1.64
N GLY A 465 19.20 7.34 -2.63
CA GLY A 465 20.13 6.66 -3.51
C GLY A 465 21.06 5.70 -2.77
N ILE A 466 22.38 5.91 -2.90
CA ILE A 466 23.39 5.02 -2.31
C ILE A 466 24.31 5.85 -1.41
N ARG A 467 24.55 5.38 -0.19
CA ARG A 467 25.45 6.03 0.77
C ARG A 467 26.50 5.04 1.25
N VAL A 468 27.74 5.48 1.33
CA VAL A 468 28.89 4.66 1.72
C VAL A 468 29.68 5.36 2.82
N ALA A 469 30.01 4.61 3.87
CA ALA A 469 31.01 4.99 4.86
C ALA A 469 32.12 3.94 4.89
N VAL A 470 33.37 4.39 4.79
CA VAL A 470 34.55 3.54 4.99
C VAL A 470 35.24 3.94 6.29
N VAL A 471 35.35 2.98 7.19
CA VAL A 471 36.02 3.13 8.49
C VAL A 471 37.39 2.44 8.43
N GLU A 472 38.45 3.19 8.69
CA GLU A 472 39.82 2.66 8.82
C GLU A 472 40.22 2.67 10.29
N ALA A 473 40.50 1.49 10.85
CA ALA A 473 40.98 1.32 12.22
C ALA A 473 42.05 0.22 12.27
N MET A 474 43.18 0.51 12.92
CA MET A 474 44.31 -0.43 13.06
C MET A 474 44.76 -1.08 11.72
N GLY A 475 44.72 -0.30 10.63
CA GLY A 475 45.13 -0.73 9.29
C GLY A 475 44.13 -1.61 8.56
N GLN A 476 42.91 -1.81 9.08
CA GLN A 476 41.83 -2.50 8.38
C GLN A 476 40.79 -1.47 7.90
N ARG A 477 40.32 -1.60 6.67
CA ARG A 477 39.22 -0.82 6.08
C ARG A 477 37.94 -1.64 6.06
N THR A 478 36.88 -1.07 6.61
CA THR A 478 35.55 -1.65 6.65
C THR A 478 34.55 -0.74 5.94
N ALA A 479 33.86 -1.22 4.91
CA ALA A 479 32.83 -0.46 4.20
C ALA A 479 31.41 -0.81 4.68
N TYR A 480 30.65 0.21 5.04
CA TYR A 480 29.21 0.13 5.32
C TYR A 480 28.46 0.84 4.19
N ILE A 481 27.71 0.07 3.42
CA ILE A 481 26.94 0.58 2.27
C ILE A 481 25.46 0.50 2.62
N VAL A 482 24.74 1.62 2.49
CA VAL A 482 23.28 1.67 2.64
C VAL A 482 22.69 2.08 1.31
N ILE A 483 21.85 1.21 0.74
CA ILE A 483 21.08 1.48 -0.47
C ILE A 483 19.67 1.84 -0.05
N ASP A 484 19.17 2.99 -0.47
CA ASP A 484 17.80 3.37 -0.24
C ASP A 484 16.89 2.58 -1.17
N GLY A 485 16.27 1.56 -0.63
CA GLY A 485 15.44 0.59 -1.32
C GLY A 485 14.83 -0.35 -0.31
N ASN A 486 13.94 -1.21 -0.78
CA ASN A 486 13.46 -2.37 -0.02
C ASN A 486 14.63 -3.40 0.10
N ASN A 487 14.32 -4.66 0.34
CA ASN A 487 15.23 -5.79 0.33
C ASN A 487 15.98 -5.95 -1.00
N MET A 488 16.95 -6.84 -1.06
CA MET A 488 17.81 -7.06 -2.23
C MET A 488 17.66 -8.48 -2.80
N VAL A 489 17.74 -8.61 -4.13
CA VAL A 489 17.67 -9.92 -4.78
C VAL A 489 18.82 -10.84 -4.36
N ASN A 490 18.53 -12.13 -4.22
CA ASN A 490 19.50 -13.15 -3.82
C ASN A 490 20.78 -13.13 -4.70
N GLY A 491 21.95 -13.19 -4.04
CA GLY A 491 23.27 -13.27 -4.68
C GLY A 491 23.94 -11.93 -5.00
N LEU A 492 23.17 -10.84 -5.09
CA LEU A 492 23.70 -9.52 -5.47
C LEU A 492 24.63 -8.93 -4.40
N ARG A 493 24.33 -9.16 -3.12
CA ARG A 493 25.19 -8.72 -2.00
C ARG A 493 26.59 -9.32 -2.09
N GLU A 494 26.72 -10.60 -2.42
CA GLU A 494 28.00 -11.27 -2.62
C GLU A 494 28.77 -10.68 -3.80
N GLU A 495 28.09 -10.39 -4.91
CA GLU A 495 28.71 -9.77 -6.09
C GLU A 495 29.26 -8.37 -5.78
N ILE A 496 28.52 -7.56 -5.03
CA ILE A 496 28.96 -6.23 -4.59
C ILE A 496 30.23 -6.36 -3.76
N ILE A 497 30.18 -7.10 -2.65
CA ILE A 497 31.28 -7.16 -1.67
C ILE A 497 32.56 -7.72 -2.29
N LYS A 498 32.44 -8.71 -3.18
CA LYS A 498 33.60 -9.32 -3.85
C LYS A 498 34.39 -8.33 -4.70
N LYS A 499 33.77 -7.25 -5.21
CA LYS A 499 34.46 -6.25 -6.05
C LYS A 499 35.09 -5.11 -5.24
N LEU A 500 34.81 -4.97 -3.94
CA LEU A 500 35.22 -3.79 -3.18
C LEU A 500 36.70 -3.87 -2.72
N PRO A 501 37.46 -2.77 -2.82
CA PRO A 501 38.88 -2.72 -2.41
C PRO A 501 39.04 -2.46 -0.90
N VAL A 502 38.34 -3.23 -0.07
CA VAL A 502 38.36 -3.13 1.41
C VAL A 502 38.49 -4.52 2.05
N ASP A 503 38.90 -4.57 3.31
CA ASP A 503 39.12 -5.84 4.01
C ASP A 503 37.81 -6.48 4.46
N GLU A 504 36.85 -5.67 4.90
CA GLU A 504 35.50 -6.09 5.31
C GLU A 504 34.45 -5.16 4.72
N ALA A 505 33.26 -5.70 4.45
CA ALA A 505 32.14 -4.89 3.99
C ALA A 505 30.79 -5.53 4.34
N GLU A 506 29.77 -4.70 4.48
CA GLU A 506 28.38 -5.14 4.48
C GLU A 506 27.51 -4.16 3.68
N VAL A 507 26.59 -4.74 2.91
CA VAL A 507 25.58 -3.98 2.16
C VAL A 507 24.27 -4.08 2.91
N MET A 508 23.64 -2.96 3.15
CA MET A 508 22.38 -2.84 3.87
C MET A 508 21.37 -2.11 2.99
N THR A 509 20.10 -2.29 3.26
CA THR A 509 19.04 -1.45 2.69
C THR A 509 18.34 -0.65 3.79
N THR A 510 17.58 0.36 3.38
CA THR A 510 16.78 1.19 4.30
C THR A 510 15.40 0.59 4.57
N ASP A 511 15.02 -0.40 3.78
CA ASP A 511 13.68 -0.98 3.72
C ASP A 511 12.59 0.06 3.39
N THR A 512 12.92 1.04 2.54
CA THR A 512 11.96 2.08 2.17
C THR A 512 10.83 1.51 1.31
N HIS A 513 9.58 1.86 1.63
CA HIS A 513 8.40 1.37 0.93
C HIS A 513 7.93 2.29 -0.21
N VAL A 514 8.62 3.42 -0.42
CA VAL A 514 8.34 4.32 -1.55
C VAL A 514 8.57 3.66 -2.92
N VAL A 515 9.32 2.57 -2.97
CA VAL A 515 9.57 1.78 -4.18
C VAL A 515 8.48 0.73 -4.47
N ASN A 516 7.60 0.45 -3.50
CA ASN A 516 6.54 -0.57 -3.58
C ASN A 516 5.19 0.02 -4.08
N THR A 517 5.21 1.06 -4.91
CA THR A 517 3.98 1.82 -5.29
C THR A 517 3.06 1.08 -6.26
N LEU A 518 3.59 0.30 -7.20
CA LEU A 518 2.81 -0.47 -8.19
C LEU A 518 2.77 -1.98 -7.90
N SER A 519 3.70 -2.48 -7.08
CA SER A 519 3.79 -3.89 -6.69
C SER A 519 4.06 -3.97 -5.20
N GLY A 520 3.43 -4.93 -4.51
CA GLY A 520 3.61 -5.12 -3.06
C GLY A 520 5.02 -5.57 -2.64
N ALA A 521 5.97 -5.65 -3.58
CA ALA A 521 7.40 -5.78 -3.34
C ALA A 521 8.17 -5.29 -4.58
N ASN A 522 9.27 -4.56 -4.38
CA ASN A 522 10.19 -4.13 -5.43
C ASN A 522 11.62 -4.09 -4.89
N TYR A 523 12.39 -5.14 -5.17
CA TYR A 523 13.71 -5.34 -4.56
C TYR A 523 14.84 -4.66 -5.33
N VAL A 524 15.88 -4.23 -4.60
CA VAL A 524 17.13 -3.74 -5.19
C VAL A 524 17.73 -4.83 -6.09
N GLY A 525 17.95 -4.48 -7.36
CA GLY A 525 18.47 -5.38 -8.38
C GLY A 525 17.42 -6.26 -9.07
N GLN A 526 16.11 -6.08 -8.79
CA GLN A 526 15.07 -6.81 -9.50
C GLN A 526 14.88 -6.32 -10.94
N HIS A 527 14.92 -4.99 -11.13
CA HIS A 527 14.75 -4.33 -12.43
C HIS A 527 16.02 -3.59 -12.89
N LEU A 528 16.87 -3.18 -11.95
CA LEU A 528 18.14 -2.50 -12.21
C LEU A 528 19.23 -3.49 -12.64
N GLU A 529 20.03 -3.11 -13.64
CA GLU A 529 21.22 -3.88 -14.06
C GLU A 529 22.26 -3.99 -12.93
N HIS A 530 22.63 -5.22 -12.57
CA HIS A 530 23.52 -5.51 -11.45
C HIS A 530 24.92 -4.89 -11.64
N GLU A 531 25.46 -4.93 -12.85
CA GLU A 531 26.79 -4.38 -13.16
C GLU A 531 26.85 -2.87 -12.92
N LEU A 532 25.82 -2.12 -13.33
CA LEU A 532 25.72 -0.68 -13.08
C LEU A 532 25.72 -0.37 -11.58
N LEU A 533 24.94 -1.12 -10.79
CA LEU A 533 24.87 -0.94 -9.34
C LEU A 533 26.23 -1.23 -8.69
N VAL A 534 26.83 -2.38 -9.01
CA VAL A 534 28.12 -2.81 -8.45
C VAL A 534 29.22 -1.80 -8.79
N ASP A 535 29.30 -1.33 -10.03
CA ASP A 535 30.32 -0.38 -10.46
C ASP A 535 30.11 1.00 -9.83
N THR A 536 28.86 1.40 -9.60
CA THR A 536 28.54 2.64 -8.87
C THR A 536 29.00 2.55 -7.43
N ILE A 537 28.68 1.45 -6.74
CA ILE A 537 29.10 1.22 -5.34
C ILE A 537 30.63 1.18 -5.25
N SER A 538 31.32 0.51 -6.18
CA SER A 538 32.79 0.48 -6.22
C SER A 538 33.38 1.88 -6.30
N LYS A 539 32.86 2.74 -7.20
CA LYS A 539 33.31 4.14 -7.33
C LYS A 539 33.05 4.96 -6.06
N LEU A 540 31.92 4.73 -5.39
CA LEU A 540 31.60 5.39 -4.12
C LEU A 540 32.53 4.92 -3.00
N VAL A 541 32.87 3.64 -2.94
CA VAL A 541 33.86 3.11 -1.99
C VAL A 541 35.23 3.71 -2.24
N ASP A 542 35.68 3.80 -3.49
CA ASP A 542 36.94 4.48 -3.83
C ASP A 542 36.93 5.96 -3.43
N ALA A 543 35.83 6.67 -3.67
CA ALA A 543 35.65 8.06 -3.26
C ALA A 543 35.68 8.21 -1.73
N ALA A 544 35.00 7.31 -1.00
CA ALA A 544 35.01 7.28 0.46
C ALA A 544 36.40 6.94 1.01
N ILE A 545 37.16 6.05 0.38
CA ILE A 545 38.57 5.79 0.73
C ILE A 545 39.41 7.07 0.53
N GLY A 546 39.18 7.80 -0.57
CA GLY A 546 39.83 9.09 -0.84
C GLY A 546 39.51 10.19 0.19
N ASP A 547 38.36 10.09 0.87
CA ASP A 547 37.86 11.02 1.89
C ASP A 547 38.22 10.61 3.33
N LEU A 548 39.09 9.59 3.53
CA LEU A 548 39.48 9.14 4.86
C LEU A 548 40.24 10.23 5.64
N GLU A 549 39.66 10.70 6.75
CA GLU A 549 40.28 11.65 7.68
C GLU A 549 40.13 11.17 9.14
N PRO A 550 41.02 11.56 10.07
CA PRO A 550 40.85 11.28 11.49
C PRO A 550 39.54 11.87 12.03
N VAL A 551 38.81 11.08 12.82
CA VAL A 551 37.55 11.49 13.44
C VAL A 551 37.49 11.05 14.90
N VAL A 552 36.56 11.63 15.64
CA VAL A 552 36.09 11.06 16.90
C VAL A 552 34.71 10.46 16.68
N ALA A 553 34.49 9.27 17.23
CA ALA A 553 33.27 8.50 17.09
C ALA A 553 32.64 8.21 18.45
N GLY A 554 31.31 8.11 18.47
CA GLY A 554 30.59 7.71 19.67
C GLY A 554 29.17 7.28 19.34
N MET A 555 28.59 6.46 20.22
CA MET A 555 27.23 5.95 20.05
C MET A 555 26.37 6.26 21.26
N GLU A 556 25.10 6.58 21.01
CA GLU A 556 24.08 6.79 22.04
C GLU A 556 22.73 6.24 21.61
N SER A 557 21.87 5.93 22.58
CA SER A 557 20.50 5.47 22.36
C SER A 557 19.51 6.39 23.09
N GLU A 558 18.33 6.58 22.51
CA GLU A 558 17.20 7.23 23.17
C GLU A 558 15.90 6.51 22.81
N LEU A 559 14.91 6.50 23.72
CA LEU A 559 13.57 6.06 23.39
C LEU A 559 12.77 7.20 22.72
N ALA A 560 12.21 6.91 21.56
CA ALA A 560 11.06 7.63 21.04
C ALA A 560 9.82 7.10 21.77
N THR A 561 9.20 7.96 22.57
CA THR A 561 8.07 7.59 23.43
C THR A 561 6.76 7.85 22.72
N ASP A 562 5.77 7.01 23.03
CA ASP A 562 4.41 7.13 22.52
C ASP A 562 4.32 7.20 20.98
N VAL A 563 5.13 6.40 20.29
CA VAL A 563 5.11 6.29 18.82
C VAL A 563 3.95 5.41 18.41
N MET A 564 3.06 5.93 17.58
CA MET A 564 1.92 5.19 17.06
C MET A 564 2.36 4.32 15.88
N VAL A 565 2.18 3.01 16.05
CA VAL A 565 2.43 2.01 15.00
C VAL A 565 1.18 1.20 14.73
N PHE A 566 1.20 0.36 13.70
CA PHE A 566 0.08 -0.52 13.38
C PHE A 566 -0.28 -1.41 14.58
N GLY A 567 0.70 -1.95 15.28
CA GLY A 567 0.49 -2.76 16.46
C GLY A 567 0.17 -4.21 16.14
N SER A 568 0.25 -5.02 17.18
CA SER A 568 0.27 -6.48 17.02
C SER A 568 -1.03 -7.01 16.40
N HIS A 569 -0.90 -7.85 15.37
CA HIS A 569 -2.01 -8.54 14.71
C HIS A 569 -3.09 -7.65 14.04
N LYS A 570 -2.94 -6.32 13.96
CA LYS A 570 -3.95 -5.46 13.31
C LYS A 570 -4.06 -5.74 11.82
N ILE A 571 -2.92 -5.97 11.17
CA ILE A 571 -2.83 -6.37 9.75
C ILE A 571 -3.67 -7.64 9.51
N ALA A 572 -3.43 -8.69 10.31
CA ALA A 572 -4.16 -9.94 10.20
C ALA A 572 -5.65 -9.77 10.48
N LYS A 573 -6.00 -8.95 11.49
CA LYS A 573 -7.39 -8.63 11.81
C LYS A 573 -8.08 -7.90 10.66
N LEU A 574 -7.42 -6.93 10.02
CA LEU A 574 -7.96 -6.15 8.91
C LEU A 574 -8.21 -7.04 7.69
N ALA A 575 -7.23 -7.88 7.33
CA ALA A 575 -7.38 -8.85 6.25
C ALA A 575 -8.51 -9.87 6.51
N SER A 576 -8.62 -10.39 7.74
CA SER A 576 -9.69 -11.33 8.10
C SER A 576 -11.07 -10.68 8.07
N THR A 577 -11.17 -9.41 8.48
CA THR A 577 -12.41 -8.63 8.48
C THR A 577 -12.86 -8.32 7.05
N ALA A 578 -11.94 -7.88 6.18
CA ALA A 578 -12.20 -7.67 4.77
C ALA A 578 -12.69 -8.95 4.07
N ASN A 579 -12.04 -10.10 4.33
CA ASN A 579 -12.47 -11.39 3.80
C ASN A 579 -13.88 -11.79 4.26
N ALA A 580 -14.20 -11.56 5.53
CA ALA A 580 -15.54 -11.81 6.06
C ALA A 580 -16.58 -10.94 5.36
N MET A 581 -16.30 -9.65 5.15
CA MET A 581 -17.19 -8.74 4.44
C MET A 581 -17.43 -9.17 3.00
N VAL A 582 -16.38 -9.52 2.24
CA VAL A 582 -16.52 -9.98 0.84
C VAL A 582 -17.36 -11.26 0.77
N ALA A 583 -17.12 -12.21 1.68
CA ALA A 583 -17.89 -13.45 1.76
C ALA A 583 -19.37 -13.20 2.09
N MET A 584 -19.65 -12.26 3.00
CA MET A 584 -21.01 -11.88 3.41
C MET A 584 -21.74 -11.11 2.31
N ALA A 585 -21.07 -10.19 1.61
CA ALA A 585 -21.66 -9.29 0.64
C ALA A 585 -22.30 -10.03 -0.55
N GLY A 586 -21.64 -11.05 -1.11
CA GLY A 586 -22.11 -11.73 -2.32
C GLY A 586 -23.45 -12.45 -2.12
N ALA A 587 -23.52 -13.37 -1.16
CA ALA A 587 -24.74 -14.15 -0.89
C ALA A 587 -25.88 -13.26 -0.37
N PHE A 588 -25.55 -12.27 0.48
CA PHE A 588 -26.55 -11.38 1.03
C PHE A 588 -27.10 -10.41 -0.02
N ALA A 589 -26.29 -9.92 -0.96
CA ALA A 589 -26.75 -9.06 -2.04
C ALA A 589 -27.83 -9.76 -2.89
N VAL A 590 -27.58 -11.01 -3.27
CA VAL A 590 -28.56 -11.81 -4.03
C VAL A 590 -29.85 -12.01 -3.23
N ALA A 591 -29.74 -12.39 -1.96
CA ALA A 591 -30.91 -12.59 -1.09
C ALA A 591 -31.74 -11.30 -0.94
N VAL A 592 -31.08 -10.16 -0.71
CA VAL A 592 -31.71 -8.85 -0.57
C VAL A 592 -32.41 -8.43 -1.88
N ILE A 593 -31.77 -8.60 -3.04
CA ILE A 593 -32.37 -8.28 -4.34
C ILE A 593 -33.59 -9.16 -4.62
N VAL A 594 -33.48 -10.47 -4.37
CA VAL A 594 -34.60 -11.41 -4.57
C VAL A 594 -35.76 -11.09 -3.63
N ALA A 595 -35.47 -10.83 -2.35
CA ALA A 595 -36.50 -10.48 -1.37
C ALA A 595 -37.17 -9.15 -1.71
N ALA A 596 -36.40 -8.10 -2.03
CA ALA A 596 -36.93 -6.80 -2.42
C ALA A 596 -37.79 -6.89 -3.69
N THR A 597 -37.33 -7.63 -4.70
CA THR A 597 -38.09 -7.84 -5.94
C THR A 597 -39.37 -8.62 -5.68
N SER A 598 -39.30 -9.72 -4.92
CA SER A 598 -40.46 -10.56 -4.60
C SER A 598 -41.51 -9.79 -3.78
N LEU A 599 -41.06 -9.02 -2.79
CA LEU A 599 -41.93 -8.16 -1.98
C LEU A 599 -42.57 -7.07 -2.84
N THR A 600 -41.80 -6.45 -3.73
CA THR A 600 -42.32 -5.46 -4.68
C THR A 600 -43.41 -6.07 -5.55
N VAL A 601 -43.13 -7.19 -6.22
CA VAL A 601 -44.12 -7.87 -7.08
C VAL A 601 -45.37 -8.25 -6.28
N LEU A 602 -45.22 -8.81 -5.07
CA LEU A 602 -46.35 -9.17 -4.21
C LEU A 602 -47.24 -7.97 -3.89
N ILE A 603 -46.63 -6.85 -3.47
CA ILE A 603 -47.38 -5.63 -3.13
C ILE A 603 -48.09 -5.08 -4.36
N LEU A 604 -47.42 -5.05 -5.51
CA LEU A 604 -48.01 -4.58 -6.76
C LEU A 604 -49.21 -5.43 -7.19
N VAL A 605 -49.12 -6.76 -7.08
CA VAL A 605 -50.24 -7.67 -7.36
C VAL A 605 -51.41 -7.49 -6.37
N LEU A 606 -51.14 -7.06 -5.13
CA LEU A 606 -52.20 -6.84 -4.13
C LEU A 606 -52.88 -5.47 -4.25
N ILE A 607 -52.21 -4.47 -4.84
CA ILE A 607 -52.71 -3.10 -5.00
C ILE A 607 -53.47 -2.94 -6.34
N GLN A 608 -53.06 -3.69 -7.37
CA GLN A 608 -53.73 -3.75 -8.68
C GLN A 608 -54.93 -4.69 -8.64
#